data_AF-A0A8D2DZX0-F1
#
_entry.id   AF-A0A8D2DZX0-F1
#
_cell.length_a   1.000
_cell.length_b   1.000
_cell.length_c   1.000
_cell.angle_alpha   90.00
_cell.angle_beta   90.00
_cell.angle_gamma   90.00
#
_symmetry.space_group_name_H-M   'P 1'
#
loop_
_entity.id
_entity.type
_entity.pdbx_description
1 polymer ?
#
loop_
_entity_poly.entity_id
_entity_poly.type
_entity_poly.pdbx_seq_one_letter_code
_entity_poly.pdbx_strand_id
1 'polypeptide(L)' 'MGHMHAPGKGLSQSALLYRCSVPTWLKSTPVDVKEQIYKLAKKGLTPSQIGEECLTAE' A
#
# COMPACT_ATOMS: atom_id res chain seq x y z
N MET A 1 6.41 13.68 -4.06
CA MET A 1 7.83 13.84 -4.45
C MET A 1 7.98 15.04 -5.39
N GLY A 2 7.85 16.27 -4.87
CA GLY A 2 7.65 17.45 -5.71
C GLY A 2 8.82 18.44 -5.80
N HIS A 3 9.93 18.20 -5.08
CA HIS A 3 10.94 19.25 -4.85
C HIS A 3 12.38 18.81 -5.12
N MET A 4 12.58 17.71 -5.85
CA MET A 4 13.92 17.21 -6.14
C MET A 4 14.78 18.24 -6.90
N HIS A 5 14.16 19.13 -7.67
CA HIS A 5 14.82 20.18 -8.46
C HIS A 5 14.34 21.61 -8.19
N ALA A 6 13.49 21.84 -7.18
CA ALA A 6 12.91 23.17 -6.90
C ALA A 6 13.04 23.52 -5.41
N PRO A 7 13.47 24.75 -5.05
CA PRO A 7 13.54 25.16 -3.66
C PRO A 7 12.13 25.30 -3.08
N GLY A 8 11.76 24.40 -2.15
CA GLY A 8 10.47 24.40 -1.48
C GLY A 8 10.40 23.34 -0.36
N LYS A 9 9.61 23.59 0.69
CA LYS A 9 9.43 22.69 1.84
C LYS A 9 8.04 22.05 1.79
N GLY A 10 7.92 20.90 1.13
CA GLY A 10 6.69 20.12 1.11
C GLY A 10 6.50 19.30 2.38
N LEU A 11 5.27 19.27 2.93
CA LEU A 11 4.91 18.55 4.16
C LEU A 11 4.00 17.32 3.92
N SER A 12 3.62 17.05 2.67
CA SER A 12 2.73 15.93 2.35
C SER A 12 3.51 14.61 2.34
N GLN A 13 3.31 13.81 3.40
CA GLN A 13 3.80 12.44 3.54
C GLN A 13 2.74 11.60 4.26
N SER A 14 2.62 10.33 3.88
CA SER A 14 1.80 9.38 4.63
C SER A 14 2.46 9.08 5.98
N ALA A 15 1.63 8.94 7.03
CA ALA A 15 2.08 8.54 8.36
C ALA A 15 1.69 7.08 8.62
N LEU A 16 2.63 6.30 9.15
CA LEU A 16 2.35 4.94 9.58
C LEU A 16 1.57 4.95 10.89
N LEU A 17 0.67 3.99 11.07
CA LEU A 17 -0.02 3.77 12.33
C LEU A 17 1.00 3.51 13.44
N TYR A 18 0.72 4.02 14.64
CA TYR A 18 1.57 3.80 15.82
C TYR A 18 1.75 2.30 16.14
N ARG A 19 0.75 1.48 15.84
CA ARG A 19 0.75 0.04 16.09
C ARG A 19 0.50 -0.75 14.80
N CYS A 20 1.48 -1.55 14.39
CA CYS A 20 1.40 -2.44 13.21
C CYS A 20 0.78 -3.80 13.55
N SER A 21 -0.35 -3.83 14.26
CA SER A 21 -1.11 -5.07 14.51
C SER A 21 -2.26 -5.18 13.52
N VAL A 22 -2.58 -6.41 13.12
CA VAL A 22 -3.71 -6.66 12.23
C VAL A 22 -5.00 -6.18 12.92
N PRO A 23 -5.81 -5.31 12.29
CA PRO A 23 -7.05 -4.85 12.88
C PRO A 23 -8.06 -5.99 12.99
N THR A 24 -8.86 -6.00 14.06
CA THR A 24 -9.78 -7.10 14.40
C THR A 24 -10.91 -7.29 13.40
N TRP A 25 -11.22 -6.27 12.58
CA TRP A 25 -12.22 -6.36 11.52
C TRP A 25 -11.70 -7.01 10.23
N LEU A 26 -10.37 -7.15 10.08
CA LEU A 26 -9.78 -7.76 8.89
C LEU A 26 -9.88 -9.29 8.99
N LYS A 27 -10.68 -9.88 8.09
CA LYS A 27 -10.91 -11.33 8.01
C LYS A 27 -9.99 -12.03 6.98
N SER A 28 -9.19 -11.26 6.24
CA SER A 28 -8.30 -11.78 5.21
C SER A 28 -7.15 -12.55 5.82
N THR A 29 -6.93 -13.79 5.35
CA THR A 29 -5.79 -14.59 5.81
C THR A 29 -4.52 -14.18 5.06
N PRO A 30 -3.32 -14.35 5.66
CA PRO A 30 -2.06 -14.03 4.97
C PRO A 30 -1.79 -14.92 3.75
N VAL A 31 -2.53 -16.02 3.58
CA VAL A 31 -2.45 -16.90 2.40
C VAL A 31 -3.19 -16.28 1.23
N ASP A 32 -4.40 -15.78 1.46
CA ASP A 32 -5.24 -15.15 0.42
C ASP A 32 -4.58 -13.89 -0.15
N VAL A 33 -3.96 -13.07 0.73
CA VAL A 33 -3.24 -11.85 0.34
C VAL A 33 -2.09 -12.18 -0.63
N LYS A 34 -1.34 -13.26 -0.38
CA LYS A 34 -0.25 -13.69 -1.27
C LYS A 34 -0.78 -14.08 -2.65
N GLU A 35 -1.87 -14.84 -2.70
CA GLU A 35 -2.47 -15.25 -3.96
C GLU A 35 -2.99 -14.05 -4.77
N GLN A 36 -3.56 -13.06 -4.08
CA GLN A 36 -4.00 -11.79 -4.68
C GLN A 36 -2.83 -11.02 -5.29
N ILE A 37 -1.71 -10.88 -4.56
CA ILE A 37 -0.50 -10.23 -5.07
C ILE A 37 0.01 -10.94 -6.34
N TYR A 38 0.06 -12.28 -6.37
CA TYR A 38 0.51 -13.00 -7.57
C TYR A 38 -0.44 -12.82 -8.76
N LYS A 39 -1.76 -12.77 -8.54
CA LYS A 39 -2.74 -12.51 -9.61
C LYS A 39 -2.59 -11.10 -10.18
N LEU A 40 -2.42 -10.10 -9.33
CA LEU A 40 -2.27 -8.69 -9.73
C LEU A 40 -0.92 -8.42 -10.39
N ALA A 41 0.15 -9.06 -9.91
CA ALA A 41 1.47 -9.01 -10.54
C ALA A 41 1.44 -9.64 -11.95
N LYS A 42 0.74 -10.77 -12.14
CA LYS A 42 0.56 -11.38 -13.47
C LYS A 42 -0.27 -10.52 -14.43
N LYS A 43 -1.16 -9.67 -13.92
CA LYS A 43 -1.87 -8.66 -14.73
C LYS A 43 -0.97 -7.50 -15.18
N GLY A 44 0.25 -7.39 -14.64
CA GLY A 44 1.21 -6.34 -15.00
C GLY A 44 1.00 -5.02 -14.26
N LEU A 45 0.28 -5.04 -13.12
CA LEU A 45 0.12 -3.85 -12.27
C LEU A 45 1.45 -3.47 -11.63
N THR A 46 1.68 -2.16 -11.47
CA THR A 46 2.89 -1.68 -10.78
C THR A 46 2.82 -1.98 -9.29
N PRO A 47 3.95 -2.23 -8.61
CA PRO A 47 3.96 -2.52 -7.17
C PRO A 47 3.25 -1.46 -6.32
N SER A 48 3.32 -0.19 -6.71
CA SER A 48 2.60 0.90 -6.04
C SER A 48 1.09 0.76 -6.14
N GLN A 49 0.56 0.39 -7.31
CA GLN A 49 -0.87 0.14 -7.52
C GLN A 49 -1.34 -1.12 -6.80
N ILE A 50 -0.53 -2.17 -6.76
CA ILE A 50 -0.84 -3.40 -5.99
C ILE A 50 -0.89 -3.07 -4.50
N GLY A 51 0.06 -2.27 -4.00
CA GLY A 51 0.08 -1.81 -2.62
C GLY A 51 -1.14 -0.95 -2.29
N GLU A 52 -1.51 -0.02 -3.16
CA GLU A 52 -2.73 0.79 -3.01
C GLU A 52 -3.99 -0.08 -2.99
N GLU A 53 -4.13 -1.02 -3.93
CA GLU A 53 -5.27 -1.94 -3.99
C GLU A 53 -5.36 -2.83 -2.75
N CYS A 54 -4.23 -3.35 -2.24
CA CYS A 54 -4.23 -4.09 -0.98
C CYS A 54 -4.58 -3.24 0.25
N LEU A 55 -4.37 -1.92 0.19
CA LEU A 55 -4.71 -0.97 1.27
C LEU A 55 -6.12 -0.37 1.14
N THR A 56 -6.74 -0.44 -0.05
CA THR A 56 -8.08 0.10 -0.35
C THR A 56 -9.14 -0.97 -0.59
N ALA A 57 -8.76 -2.24 -0.74
CA ALA A 57 -9.69 -3.37 -0.76
C ALA A 57 -10.30 -3.70 0.63
N GLU A 58 -10.11 -2.79 1.60
CA GLU A 58 -10.84 -2.73 2.87
C GLU A 58 -11.90 -1.63 2.85
#